data_AF-A0A7X8EM48-F1
#
_entry.id   AF-A0A7X8EM48-F1
#
_cell.length_a   1.000
_cell.length_b   1.000
_cell.length_c   1.000
_cell.angle_alpha   90.00
_cell.angle_beta   90.00
_cell.angle_gamma   90.00
#
_symmetry.space_group_name_H-M   'P 1'
#
loop_
_entity.id
_entity.type
_entity.pdbx_description
1 polymer ?
#
loop_
_entity_poly.entity_id
_entity_poly.type
_entity_poly.pdbx_seq_one_letter_code
_entity_poly.pdbx_strand_id
1 'polypeptide(L)'
;MGWDVVFKRNVVKNLPNLPQRVLQALAALAADIETKGPVRGDWPNYSKLPGGRHHCHLKKGRPTYVAVWKDEKEKVIVEVIYVGVHENAPY
;
A
#
# COMPACT_ATOMS: atom_id res chain seq x y z
N MET A 1 9.95 13.33 -12.69
CA MET A 1 10.33 11.92 -12.44
C MET A 1 9.37 11.39 -11.40
N GLY A 2 8.47 10.50 -11.82
CA GLY A 2 7.50 9.85 -10.93
C GLY A 2 8.08 8.57 -10.35
N TRP A 3 7.35 7.97 -9.40
CA TRP A 3 7.65 6.65 -8.86
C TRP A 3 6.87 5.58 -9.61
N ASP A 4 7.51 4.46 -9.93
CA ASP A 4 6.83 3.30 -10.50
C ASP A 4 6.22 2.45 -9.36
N VAL A 5 4.93 2.21 -9.39
CA VAL A 5 4.27 1.35 -8.40
C VAL A 5 4.09 -0.05 -8.98
N VAL A 6 4.65 -1.05 -8.30
CA VAL A 6 4.57 -2.45 -8.69
C VAL A 6 3.87 -3.25 -7.60
N PHE A 7 2.94 -4.11 -8.00
CA PHE A 7 2.24 -4.99 -7.07
C PHE A 7 2.88 -6.38 -7.10
N LYS A 8 3.18 -6.97 -5.94
CA LYS A 8 3.63 -8.36 -5.89
C LYS A 8 2.58 -9.29 -6.49
N ARG A 9 3.03 -10.39 -7.08
CA ARG A 9 2.18 -11.40 -7.71
C ARG A 9 1.07 -11.92 -6.79
N ASN A 10 1.36 -12.12 -5.51
CA ASN A 10 0.36 -12.53 -4.50
C ASN A 10 -0.68 -11.45 -4.24
N VAL A 11 -0.29 -10.17 -4.23
CA VAL A 11 -1.23 -9.04 -4.09
C VAL A 11 -2.15 -8.96 -5.31
N VAL A 12 -1.59 -9.01 -6.53
CA VAL A 12 -2.38 -9.00 -7.78
C VAL A 12 -3.41 -10.12 -7.80
N LYS A 13 -3.02 -11.34 -7.41
CA LYS A 13 -3.93 -12.49 -7.33
C LYS A 13 -5.08 -12.29 -6.34
N ASN A 14 -4.87 -11.51 -5.29
CA ASN A 14 -5.89 -11.27 -4.26
C ASN A 14 -6.78 -10.06 -4.54
N LEU A 15 -6.41 -9.16 -5.45
CA LEU A 15 -7.21 -7.96 -5.77
C LEU A 15 -8.69 -8.27 -6.07
N PRO A 16 -9.05 -9.32 -6.85
CA PRO A 16 -10.45 -9.61 -7.15
C PRO A 16 -11.31 -9.95 -5.92
N ASN A 17 -10.68 -10.37 -4.81
CA ASN A 17 -11.38 -10.73 -3.57
C ASN A 17 -11.58 -9.52 -2.62
N LEU A 18 -11.02 -8.35 -2.96
CA LEU A 18 -11.11 -7.18 -2.12
C LEU A 18 -12.42 -6.42 -2.37
N PRO A 19 -13.02 -5.82 -1.32
CA PRO A 19 -14.17 -4.94 -1.50
C PRO A 19 -13.83 -3.77 -2.42
N GLN A 20 -14.77 -3.35 -3.26
CA GLN A 20 -14.56 -2.29 -4.26
C GLN A 20 -14.01 -0.98 -3.66
N ARG A 21 -14.48 -0.57 -2.48
CA ARG A 21 -13.95 0.62 -1.78
C ARG A 21 -12.47 0.49 -1.40
N VAL A 22 -12.01 -0.72 -1.08
CA VAL A 22 -10.59 -0.98 -0.76
C VAL A 22 -9.75 -0.89 -2.03
N LEU A 23 -10.25 -1.42 -3.15
CA LEU A 23 -9.59 -1.30 -4.46
C LEU A 23 -9.46 0.15 -4.92
N GLN A 24 -10.52 0.95 -4.74
CA GLN A 24 -10.50 2.39 -5.04
C GLN A 24 -9.48 3.13 -4.18
N ALA A 25 -9.44 2.85 -2.88
CA ALA A 25 -8.45 3.43 -1.98
C ALA A 25 -7.02 2.99 -2.35
N LEU A 26 -6.81 1.73 -2.73
CA LEU A 26 -5.51 1.23 -3.17
C LEU A 26 -5.04 1.91 -4.46
N ALA A 27 -5.94 2.11 -5.43
CA ALA A 27 -5.64 2.82 -6.67
C ALA A 27 -5.29 4.30 -6.42
N ALA A 28 -6.03 4.97 -5.53
CA ALA A 28 -5.71 6.33 -5.11
C ALA A 28 -4.35 6.42 -4.39
N LEU A 29 -4.03 5.44 -3.53
CA LEU A 29 -2.72 5.35 -2.88
C LEU A 29 -1.60 5.22 -3.90
N ALA A 30 -1.76 4.32 -4.88
CA ALA A 30 -0.78 4.10 -5.95
C ALA A 30 -0.55 5.39 -6.76
N ALA A 31 -1.61 6.01 -7.29
CA ALA A 31 -1.50 7.23 -8.10
C ALA A 31 -0.82 8.39 -7.35
N ASP A 32 -1.14 8.54 -6.07
CA ASP A 32 -0.48 9.55 -5.27
C ASP A 32 0.99 9.18 -4.94
N ILE A 33 1.33 7.90 -4.78
CA ILE A 33 2.72 7.46 -4.62
C ILE A 33 3.52 7.75 -5.91
N GLU A 34 2.93 7.47 -7.07
CA GLU A 34 3.54 7.75 -8.38
C GLU A 34 3.87 9.23 -8.54
N THR A 35 3.03 10.12 -7.98
CA THR A 35 3.17 11.58 -8.13
C THR A 35 3.94 12.27 -7.01
N LYS A 36 3.78 11.83 -5.75
CA LYS A 36 4.31 12.49 -4.55
C LYS A 36 5.40 11.68 -3.84
N GLY A 37 5.57 10.42 -4.21
CA GLY A 37 6.55 9.50 -3.64
C GLY A 37 6.04 8.63 -2.49
N PRO A 38 6.91 7.76 -1.94
CA PRO A 38 6.52 6.65 -1.07
C PRO A 38 6.16 7.08 0.36
N VAL A 39 6.54 8.29 0.78
CA VAL A 39 6.24 8.80 2.12
C VAL A 39 4.86 9.44 2.11
N ARG A 40 3.87 8.72 2.65
CA ARG A 40 2.45 9.10 2.61
C ARG A 40 1.91 9.54 3.96
N GLY A 41 2.58 10.49 4.60
CA GLY A 41 2.16 11.05 5.90
C GLY A 41 0.78 11.69 5.90
N ASP A 42 0.25 11.99 4.72
CA ASP A 42 -1.10 12.47 4.45
C ASP A 42 -2.17 11.35 4.44
N TRP A 43 -1.77 10.08 4.39
CA TRP A 43 -2.69 8.95 4.41
C TRP A 43 -3.11 8.53 5.81
N PRO A 44 -4.34 8.01 5.98
CA PRO A 44 -4.85 7.61 7.28
C PRO A 44 -3.95 6.60 7.99
N ASN A 45 -3.57 6.92 9.22
CA ASN A 45 -2.74 6.06 10.10
C ASN A 45 -1.44 5.61 9.42
N TYR A 46 -0.81 6.50 8.65
CA TYR A 46 0.47 6.21 8.04
C TYR A 46 1.57 6.04 9.09
N SER A 47 2.44 5.06 8.88
CA SER A 47 3.66 4.87 9.65
C SER A 47 4.80 4.32 8.79
N LYS A 48 6.03 4.72 9.13
CA LYS A 48 7.24 4.05 8.62
C LYS A 48 7.49 2.80 9.46
N LEU A 49 7.76 1.69 8.79
CA LEU A 49 8.11 0.41 9.38
C LEU A 49 9.62 0.16 9.20
N PRO A 50 10.23 -0.71 10.03
CA PRO A 50 11.62 -1.11 9.85
C PRO A 50 11.89 -1.71 8.46
N GLY A 51 13.08 -1.44 7.91
CA GLY A 51 13.54 -1.99 6.63
C GLY A 51 13.05 -1.24 5.38
N GLY A 52 12.79 0.07 5.48
CA GLY A 52 12.31 0.88 4.35
C GLY A 52 10.88 0.56 3.94
N ARG A 53 10.08 0.06 4.90
CA ARG A 53 8.69 -0.29 4.69
C ARG A 53 7.79 0.84 5.16
N HIS A 54 6.60 0.87 4.60
CA HIS A 54 5.57 1.86 4.85
C HIS A 54 4.24 1.14 5.03
N HIS A 55 3.36 1.75 5.81
CA HIS A 55 2.04 1.22 6.07
C HIS A 55 1.03 2.36 6.14
N CYS A 56 -0.18 2.12 5.66
CA CYS A 56 -1.33 2.98 5.93
C CYS A 56 -2.65 2.19 5.89
N HIS A 57 -3.73 2.81 6.38
CA HIS A 57 -5.07 2.23 6.34
C HIS A 57 -5.80 2.64 5.06
N LEU A 58 -6.40 1.66 4.38
CA LEU A 58 -7.25 1.87 3.19
C LEU A 58 -8.73 1.98 3.55
N LYS A 59 -9.16 1.24 4.57
CA LYS A 59 -10.54 1.25 5.08
C LYS A 59 -10.52 1.01 6.59
N LYS A 60 -11.15 1.91 7.35
CA LYS A 60 -11.41 1.74 8.79
C LYS A 60 -12.66 0.86 9.01
N GLY A 61 -12.76 0.21 10.17
CA GLY A 61 -13.92 -0.59 10.58
C GLY A 61 -13.59 -2.07 10.81
N ARG A 62 -14.59 -2.95 10.80
CA ARG A 62 -14.41 -4.40 10.94
C ARG A 62 -14.88 -5.13 9.66
N PRO A 63 -13.98 -5.74 8.87
CA PRO A 63 -12.52 -5.73 9.02
C PRO A 63 -11.88 -4.39 8.57
N THR A 64 -10.73 -4.05 9.18
CA THR A 64 -9.87 -2.93 8.76
C THR A 64 -8.92 -3.42 7.69
N TYR A 65 -8.78 -2.67 6.60
CA TYR A 65 -7.86 -2.98 5.51
C TYR A 65 -6.68 -2.03 5.50
N VAL A 66 -5.50 -2.58 5.28
CA VAL A 66 -4.23 -1.85 5.24
C VAL A 66 -3.48 -2.17 3.96
N ALA A 67 -2.61 -1.24 3.55
CA ALA A 67 -1.59 -1.46 2.54
C ALA A 67 -0.22 -1.37 3.20
N VAL A 68 0.68 -2.27 2.81
CA VAL A 68 2.10 -2.23 3.19
C VAL A 68 2.93 -2.23 1.92
N TRP A 69 3.90 -1.32 1.84
CA TRP A 69 4.81 -1.23 0.71
C TRP A 69 6.24 -0.94 1.13
N LYS A 70 7.20 -1.11 0.23
CA LYS A 70 8.62 -0.78 0.43
C LYS A 70 9.08 0.20 -0.64
N ASP A 71 9.91 1.18 -0.28
CA ASP A 71 10.61 2.03 -1.24
C ASP A 71 11.99 1.47 -1.56
N GLU A 72 12.27 1.22 -2.84
CA GLU A 72 13.63 0.89 -3.29
C GLU A 72 14.28 2.08 -3.99
N LYS A 73 15.19 2.74 -3.25
CA LYS A 73 15.87 3.98 -3.65
C LYS A 73 16.64 3.89 -4.97
N GLU A 74 17.02 2.68 -5.40
CA GLU A 74 17.81 2.47 -6.63
C GLU A 74 16.94 2.42 -7.90
N LYS A 75 15.63 2.17 -7.80
CA LYS A 75 14.77 1.94 -8.98
C LYS A 75 13.48 2.76 -9.00
N VAL A 76 13.25 3.59 -7.99
CA VAL A 76 12.00 4.37 -7.86
C VAL A 76 10.77 3.45 -7.88
N ILE A 77 10.90 2.23 -7.34
CA ILE A 77 9.83 1.23 -7.30
C ILE A 77 9.20 1.21 -5.91
N VAL A 78 7.87 1.26 -5.88
CA VAL A 78 7.09 0.94 -4.69
C VAL A 78 6.45 -0.42 -4.84
N GLU A 79 6.90 -1.38 -4.02
CA GLU A 79 6.40 -2.74 -4.04
C GLU A 79 5.30 -2.93 -2.99
N VAL A 80 4.04 -3.06 -3.42
CA VAL A 80 2.95 -3.42 -2.50
C VAL A 80 3.06 -4.90 -2.15
N ILE A 81 3.32 -5.18 -0.88
CA ILE A 81 3.62 -6.55 -0.38
C ILE A 81 2.42 -7.25 0.26
N TYR A 82 1.43 -6.47 0.71
CA TYR A 82 0.22 -6.99 1.34
C TYR A 82 -0.93 -5.99 1.24
N VAL A 83 -2.11 -6.53 0.94
CA VAL A 83 -3.39 -5.83 1.08
C VAL A 83 -4.41 -6.80 1.65
N GLY A 84 -4.94 -6.49 2.82
CA GLY A 84 -5.86 -7.38 3.53
C GLY A 84 -6.18 -6.89 4.94
N VAL A 85 -6.78 -7.78 5.73
CA VAL A 85 -7.16 -7.48 7.12
C VAL A 85 -5.92 -7.15 7.94
N HIS A 86 -6.00 -6.12 8.77
CA HIS A 86 -4.91 -5.66 9.65
C HIS A 86 -4.29 -6.78 10.49
N GLU A 87 -5.11 -7.67 11.05
CA GLU A 87 -4.69 -8.79 11.90
C GLU A 87 -3.73 -9.76 11.19
N ASN A 88 -3.80 -9.86 9.86
CA ASN A 88 -2.97 -10.75 9.05
C ASN A 88 -1.82 -10.02 8.32
N ALA A 89 -1.61 -8.73 8.63
CA ALA A 89 -0.57 -7.95 7.95
C ALA A 89 0.84 -8.39 8.39
N PRO A 90 1.81 -8.51 7.45
CA PRO A 90 3.16 -8.94 7.76
C PRO A 90 4.01 -7.76 8.28
N TYR A 91 3.82 -7.41 9.55
CA TYR A 91 4.66 -6.44 10.27
C TYR A 91 6.10 -6.96 10.44
#